data_AF-A0A7W6WAF0-F1
#
_entry.id   AF-A0A7W6WAF0-F1
#
_cell.length_a   1.000
_cell.length_b   1.000
_cell.length_c   1.000
_cell.angle_alpha   90.00
_cell.angle_beta   90.00
_cell.angle_gamma   90.00
#
_symmetry.space_group_name_H-M   'P 1'
#
loop_
_entity.id
_entity.type
_entity.pdbx_description
1 polymer ?
#
loop_
_entity_poly.entity_id
_entity_poly.type
_entity_poly.pdbx_seq_one_letter_code
_entity_poly.pdbx_strand_id
1 'polypeptide(L)'
;EAVIEAEIQAAVQGGKVPPADADYHRLACKAEGGLEKFRSWVASAQKADITKPVTMPSRPAGAGGITPQAAAQRAQAYQAEMRGKGITVSTSDAVAHVMGG
;
A
#
# COMPACT_ATOMS: atom_id res chain seq x y z
N GLU A 1 21.52 -11.73 -22.81
CA GLU A 1 21.17 -11.53 -21.38
C GLU A 1 21.96 -10.42 -20.68
N ALA A 2 23.27 -10.26 -20.92
CA ALA A 2 24.08 -9.22 -20.25
C ALA A 2 23.51 -7.79 -20.36
N VAL A 3 22.84 -7.45 -21.47
CA VAL A 3 22.18 -6.15 -21.65
C VAL A 3 21.01 -5.94 -20.69
N ILE A 4 20.21 -6.98 -20.42
CA ILE A 4 19.09 -6.94 -19.47
C ILE A 4 19.63 -6.66 -18.06
N GLU A 5 20.72 -7.34 -17.71
CA GLU A 5 21.34 -7.23 -16.41
C GLU A 5 21.96 -5.86 -16.15
N ALA A 6 22.62 -5.29 -17.16
CA ALA A 6 23.14 -3.92 -17.10
C ALA A 6 22.03 -2.89 -16.91
N GLU A 7 20.90 -3.03 -17.61
CA GLU A 7 19.77 -2.11 -17.49
C GLU A 7 19.07 -2.21 -16.13
N ILE A 8 18.94 -3.42 -15.59
CA ILE A 8 18.38 -3.64 -14.25
C ILE A 8 19.33 -3.09 -13.18
N GLN A 9 20.63 -3.34 -13.31
CA GLN A 9 21.62 -2.76 -12.39
C GLN A 9 21.62 -1.23 -12.43
N ALA A 10 21.50 -0.62 -13.62
CA ALA A 10 21.36 0.82 -13.76
C ALA A 10 20.08 1.35 -13.08
N ALA A 11 18.96 0.63 -13.20
CA ALA A 11 17.71 0.98 -12.54
C ALA A 11 17.77 0.82 -11.00
N VAL A 12 18.50 -0.19 -10.52
CA VAL A 12 18.75 -0.43 -9.09
C VAL A 12 19.63 0.67 -8.50
N GLN A 13 20.75 0.99 -9.15
CA GLN A 13 21.63 2.10 -8.75
C GLN A 13 20.92 3.45 -8.83
N GLY A 14 20.01 3.61 -9.81
CA GLY A 14 19.16 4.79 -9.94
C GLY A 14 18.11 4.96 -8.84
N GLY A 15 17.92 3.94 -7.99
CA GLY A 15 16.88 3.90 -6.97
C GLY A 15 15.46 3.80 -7.55
N LYS A 16 15.33 3.31 -8.78
CA LYS A 16 14.02 3.07 -9.44
C LYS A 16 13.54 1.65 -9.21
N VAL A 17 14.47 0.71 -9.02
CA VAL A 17 14.18 -0.70 -8.73
C VAL A 17 14.84 -1.08 -7.40
N PRO A 18 14.13 -1.71 -6.46
CA PRO A 18 14.74 -2.28 -5.27
C PRO A 18 15.68 -3.45 -5.64
N PRO A 19 16.82 -3.63 -4.95
CA PRO A 19 17.71 -4.76 -5.22
C PRO A 19 17.02 -6.12 -4.99
N ALA A 20 16.04 -6.19 -4.08
CA ALA A 20 15.24 -7.38 -3.84
C ALA A 20 14.34 -7.77 -5.04
N ASP A 21 13.91 -6.80 -5.83
CA ASP A 21 13.05 -7.01 -7.01
C ASP A 21 13.85 -7.17 -8.31
N ALA A 22 15.18 -7.05 -8.26
CA ALA A 22 16.04 -7.15 -9.44
C ALA A 22 15.87 -8.49 -10.17
N ASP A 23 15.71 -9.59 -9.43
CA ASP A 23 15.55 -10.91 -10.02
C ASP A 23 14.18 -11.10 -10.69
N TYR A 24 13.12 -10.54 -10.09
CA TYR A 24 11.78 -10.49 -10.69
C TYR A 24 11.81 -9.73 -12.02
N HIS A 25 12.44 -8.55 -12.05
CA HIS A 25 12.59 -7.78 -13.29
C HIS A 25 13.46 -8.49 -14.32
N ARG A 26 14.48 -9.25 -13.89
CA ARG A 26 15.33 -10.03 -14.81
C ARG A 26 14.53 -11.12 -15.49
N LEU A 27 13.70 -11.86 -14.75
CA LEU A 27 12.80 -12.86 -15.31
C LEU A 27 11.77 -12.23 -16.24
N ALA A 28 11.19 -11.08 -15.86
CA ALA A 28 10.23 -10.36 -16.70
C ALA A 28 10.86 -9.81 -18.00
N CYS A 29 12.09 -9.32 -17.95
CA CYS A 29 12.81 -8.81 -19.13
C CYS A 29 13.28 -9.92 -20.09
N LYS A 30 13.37 -11.17 -19.63
CA LYS A 30 13.65 -12.33 -20.48
C LYS A 30 12.43 -12.75 -21.32
N ALA A 31 11.23 -12.33 -20.94
CA ALA A 31 10.04 -12.54 -21.75
C ALA A 31 10.05 -11.62 -22.99
N GLU A 32 9.34 -12.04 -24.04
CA GLU A 32 9.30 -11.31 -25.31
C GLU A 32 8.74 -9.88 -25.12
N GLY A 33 9.52 -8.88 -25.52
CA GLY A 33 9.21 -7.46 -25.31
C GLY A 33 9.34 -6.95 -23.86
N GLY A 34 9.85 -7.76 -22.93
CA GLY A 34 10.01 -7.39 -21.52
C GLY A 34 11.00 -6.23 -21.31
N LEU A 35 12.10 -6.21 -22.07
CA LEU A 35 13.13 -5.17 -21.96
C LEU A 35 12.62 -3.78 -22.38
N GLU A 36 11.85 -3.67 -23.47
CA GLU A 36 11.28 -2.40 -23.92
C GLU A 36 10.22 -1.85 -22.95
N LYS A 37 9.40 -2.74 -22.39
CA LYS A 37 8.44 -2.38 -21.34
C LYS A 37 9.16 -1.91 -20.08
N PHE A 38 10.24 -2.59 -19.70
CA PHE A 38 11.07 -2.20 -18.57
C PHE A 38 11.72 -0.84 -18.81
N ARG A 39 12.33 -0.59 -19.97
CA ARG A 39 12.91 0.72 -20.32
C ARG A 39 11.89 1.84 -20.28
N SER A 40 10.71 1.64 -20.88
CA SER A 40 9.63 2.63 -20.87
C SER A 40 9.12 2.91 -19.45
N TRP A 41 9.03 1.87 -18.63
CA TRP A 41 8.67 1.99 -17.22
C TRP A 41 9.77 2.72 -16.44
N VAL A 42 11.04 2.34 -16.57
CA VAL A 42 12.19 3.01 -15.92
C VAL A 42 12.27 4.48 -16.35
N ALA A 43 12.01 4.81 -17.62
CA ALA A 43 11.99 6.19 -18.09
C ALA A 43 10.91 7.03 -17.40
N SER A 44 9.74 6.44 -17.14
CA SER A 44 8.60 7.11 -16.50
C SER A 44 8.58 6.97 -14.97
N ALA A 45 9.35 6.03 -14.42
CA ALA A 45 9.37 5.72 -13.01
C ALA A 45 10.04 6.85 -12.22
N GLN A 46 9.31 7.32 -11.22
CA GLN A 46 9.87 8.15 -10.16
C GLN A 46 10.83 7.30 -9.32
N LYS A 47 11.80 7.92 -8.63
CA LYS A 47 12.64 7.17 -7.69
C LYS A 47 11.73 6.47 -6.68
N ALA A 48 11.86 5.16 -6.58
CA ALA A 48 11.18 4.38 -5.57
C ALA A 48 11.85 4.74 -4.24
N ASP A 49 11.18 5.58 -3.46
CA ASP A 49 11.59 5.84 -2.09
C ASP A 49 11.31 4.59 -1.26
N ILE A 50 12.26 3.65 -1.28
CA ILE A 50 12.18 2.37 -0.55
C ILE A 50 12.23 2.56 0.97
N THR A 51 12.55 3.77 1.43
CA THR A 51 12.54 4.12 2.86
C THR A 51 11.17 4.57 3.34
N LYS A 52 10.26 4.88 2.40
CA LYS A 52 8.88 5.22 2.72
C LYS A 52 8.02 3.97 2.65
N PRO A 53 7.26 3.65 3.73
CA PRO A 53 6.24 2.64 3.62
C PRO A 53 5.25 3.05 2.53
N VAL A 54 4.96 2.12 1.61
CA VAL A 54 3.85 2.28 0.67
C VAL A 54 2.58 2.30 1.50
N THR A 55 2.08 3.50 1.77
CA THR A 55 0.69 3.70 2.17
C THR A 55 -0.14 3.50 0.91
N MET A 56 -0.74 2.32 0.78
CA MET A 56 -1.80 2.10 -0.19
C MET A 56 -2.93 3.06 0.17
N PRO A 57 -3.32 4.01 -0.72
CA PRO A 57 -4.51 4.79 -0.47
C PRO A 57 -5.69 3.81 -0.44
N SER A 58 -6.39 3.78 0.69
CA SER A 58 -7.64 3.04 0.79
C SER A 58 -8.57 3.58 -0.29
N ARG A 59 -9.01 2.70 -1.20
CA ARG A 59 -9.96 3.02 -2.26
C ARG A 59 -11.20 3.66 -1.60
N PRO A 60 -11.58 4.90 -1.96
CA PRO A 60 -12.69 5.56 -1.31
C PRO A 60 -13.97 4.78 -1.62
N ALA A 61 -14.56 4.17 -0.59
CA ALA A 61 -15.94 3.71 -0.64
C ALA A 61 -16.83 4.96 -0.77
N GLY A 62 -17.70 4.95 -1.78
CA GLY A 62 -18.44 6.13 -2.22
C GLY A 62 -19.41 6.71 -1.19
N ALA A 63 -19.71 7.99 -1.44
CA ALA A 63 -20.92 8.74 -1.10
C ALA A 63 -21.37 8.82 0.38
N GLY A 64 -21.10 9.98 0.99
CA GLY A 64 -22.13 10.74 1.70
C GLY A 64 -22.57 10.30 3.11
N GLY A 65 -21.81 9.44 3.79
CA GLY A 65 -22.04 9.07 5.19
C GLY A 65 -20.74 8.90 5.98
N ILE A 66 -20.82 8.65 7.30
CA ILE A 66 -19.67 8.25 8.11
C ILE A 66 -18.94 7.13 7.38
N THR A 67 -17.65 7.35 7.04
CA THR A 67 -16.86 6.34 6.34
C THR A 67 -16.71 5.10 7.23
N PRO A 68 -16.58 3.88 6.66
CA PRO A 68 -16.36 2.68 7.45
C PRO A 68 -15.13 2.81 8.37
N GLN A 69 -14.13 3.57 7.94
CA GLN A 69 -12.95 3.87 8.74
C GLN A 69 -13.23 4.84 9.90
N ALA A 70 -14.00 5.90 9.66
CA ALA A 70 -14.42 6.83 10.72
C ALA A 70 -15.36 6.14 11.73
N ALA A 71 -16.25 5.25 11.28
CA ALA A 71 -17.07 4.43 12.16
C ALA A 71 -16.21 3.50 13.03
N ALA A 72 -15.23 2.83 12.42
CA ALA A 72 -14.30 1.96 13.14
C ALA A 72 -13.45 2.73 14.18
N GLN A 73 -12.94 3.91 13.82
CA GLN A 73 -12.15 4.75 14.74
C GLN A 73 -12.99 5.21 15.94
N ARG A 74 -14.22 5.66 15.73
CA ARG A 74 -15.11 6.09 16.81
C ARG A 74 -15.55 4.91 17.68
N ALA A 75 -15.80 3.74 17.08
CA ALA A 75 -16.12 2.52 17.82
C ALA A 75 -14.96 2.07 18.71
N GLN A 76 -13.72 2.12 18.21
CA GLN A 76 -12.52 1.79 18.99
C GLN A 76 -12.31 2.76 20.16
N ALA A 77 -12.54 4.07 19.95
CA ALA A 77 -12.45 5.06 21.02
C ALA A 77 -13.50 4.82 22.12
N TYR A 78 -14.74 4.52 21.73
CA TYR A 78 -15.82 4.18 22.67
C TYR A 78 -15.49 2.90 23.46
N GLN A 79 -14.98 1.86 22.80
CA GLN A 79 -14.55 0.64 23.47
C GLN A 79 -13.42 0.90 24.49
N ALA A 80 -12.44 1.74 24.15
CA ALA A 80 -11.35 2.08 25.06
C ALA A 80 -11.85 2.84 26.30
N GLU A 81 -12.78 3.78 26.11
CA GLU A 81 -13.38 4.55 27.20
C GLU A 81 -14.21 3.66 28.13
N MET A 82 -15.06 2.80 27.56
CA MET A 82 -15.93 1.91 28.32
C MET A 82 -15.11 0.84 29.06
N ARG A 83 -14.03 0.34 28.44
CA ARG A 83 -13.07 -0.56 29.09
C ARG A 83 -12.37 0.11 30.27
N GLY A 84 -12.04 1.40 30.17
CA GLY A 84 -11.51 2.20 31.28
C GLY A 84 -12.47 2.33 32.47
N LYS A 85 -13.78 2.24 32.20
CA LYS A 85 -14.86 2.23 33.20
C LYS A 85 -15.19 0.81 33.70
N GLY A 86 -14.44 -0.21 33.27
CA GLY A 86 -14.69 -1.62 33.62
C GLY A 86 -15.83 -2.29 32.86
N ILE A 87 -16.36 -1.65 31.81
CA ILE A 87 -17.49 -2.14 31.01
C ILE A 87 -16.94 -2.70 29.70
N THR A 88 -17.18 -4.00 29.45
CA THR A 88 -16.75 -4.64 28.19
C THR A 88 -17.84 -4.45 27.13
N VAL A 89 -17.54 -3.64 26.11
CA VAL A 89 -18.43 -3.37 24.99
C VAL A 89 -17.99 -4.17 23.76
N SER A 90 -18.92 -4.93 23.18
CA SER A 90 -18.68 -5.67 21.93
C SER A 90 -18.54 -4.71 20.74
N THR A 91 -17.77 -5.11 19.73
CA THR A 91 -17.55 -4.33 18.51
C THR A 91 -18.84 -3.98 17.80
N SER A 92 -19.83 -4.87 17.84
CA SER A 92 -21.16 -4.63 17.26
C SER A 92 -21.94 -3.54 18.00
N ASP A 93 -21.84 -3.48 19.33
CA ASP A 93 -22.52 -2.49 20.17
C ASP A 93 -21.87 -1.09 20.03
N ALA A 94 -20.53 -1.06 19.98
CA ALA A 94 -19.78 0.16 19.75
C ALA A 94 -20.05 0.78 18.37
N VAL A 95 -20.18 -0.05 17.33
CA VAL A 95 -20.52 0.43 15.98
C VAL A 95 -21.98 0.89 15.92
N ALA A 96 -22.91 0.19 16.58
CA ALA A 96 -24.31 0.61 16.67
C ALA A 96 -24.46 1.97 17.36
N HIS A 97 -23.72 2.21 18.44
CA HIS A 97 -23.69 3.51 19.14
C HIS A 97 -23.18 4.65 18.25
N VAL A 98 -22.18 4.38 17.40
CA VAL A 98 -21.58 5.37 16.50
C VAL A 98 -22.43 5.68 15.27
N MET A 99 -23.22 4.71 14.80
CA MET A 99 -24.07 4.85 13.61
C MET A 99 -25.51 5.28 13.94
N GLY A 100 -25.96 5.11 15.18
CA GLY A 100 -27.34 5.39 15.63
C GLY A 100 -27.49 6.60 16.56
N GLY A 101 -26.42 7.38 16.78
CA GLY A 101 -26.40 8.59 17.62
C GLY A 101 -26.42 9.89 16.85
#